data_AF-A0A1B6EFY7-F1
#
_entry.id   AF-A0A1B6EFY7-F1
#
_cell.length_a   1.000
_cell.length_b   1.000
_cell.length_c   1.000
_cell.angle_alpha   90.00
_cell.angle_beta   90.00
_cell.angle_gamma   90.00
#
_symmetry.space_group_name_H-M   'P 1'
#
loop_
_entity.id
_entity.type
_entity.pdbx_description
1 polymer ?
#
loop_
_entity_poly.entity_id
_entity_poly.type
_entity_poly.pdbx_seq_one_letter_code
_entity_poly.pdbx_strand_id
1 'polypeptide(L)'
;CNWDTSRCRYSGGCMYLVCRCSVAEFPVSSFRYWCAFIMSTHKKKTRKLRGHVSHGHGRVGKHRKHPGGRGNAGGMHHHRINFDKYHPGYFGKLGMRNYHLRRNHKFAPIINLDKLWTLVTEQTRIRYKDHPEGKAPVIDCVRAGYYKVLGKGRLPNQPVIVKAKFFSKKAEDKIKAVGGCCVLQA
;
A
#
# COMPACT_ATOMS: atom_id res chain seq x y z
N CYS A 1 7.90 -47.75 4.98
CA CYS A 1 7.66 -48.25 6.34
C CYS A 1 7.53 -47.08 7.30
N ASN A 2 6.35 -46.96 7.90
CA ASN A 2 5.93 -46.15 9.05
C ASN A 2 6.72 -44.89 9.45
N TRP A 3 6.02 -43.76 9.34
CA TRP A 3 6.33 -42.54 10.08
C TRP A 3 5.83 -42.69 11.52
N ASP A 4 6.76 -42.80 12.46
CA ASP A 4 6.49 -42.60 13.88
C ASP A 4 7.53 -41.62 14.45
N THR A 5 7.22 -40.33 14.38
CA THR A 5 8.00 -39.27 15.02
C THR A 5 7.48 -39.04 16.43
N SER A 6 7.86 -39.93 17.34
CA SER A 6 7.81 -39.66 18.77
C SER A 6 9.07 -38.87 19.19
N ARG A 7 8.84 -37.75 19.90
CA ARG A 7 9.84 -36.88 20.58
C ARG A 7 10.79 -36.06 19.69
N CYS A 8 10.31 -34.92 19.22
CA CYS A 8 11.16 -33.73 19.05
C CYS A 8 11.07 -32.85 20.31
N ARG A 9 11.91 -33.14 21.31
CA ARG A 9 12.52 -32.10 22.14
C ARG A 9 13.89 -31.88 21.55
N TYR A 10 14.13 -30.75 20.89
CA TYR A 10 15.49 -30.24 20.81
C TYR A 10 15.46 -28.72 20.94
N SER A 11 16.15 -28.32 21.98
CA SER A 11 16.67 -27.01 22.33
C SER A 11 17.24 -26.26 21.13
N GLY A 12 16.99 -24.95 21.12
CA GLY A 12 17.43 -24.05 20.09
C GLY A 12 18.95 -24.04 19.87
N GLY A 13 19.31 -23.81 18.62
CA GLY A 13 20.66 -23.51 18.17
C GLY A 13 20.56 -23.03 16.73
N CYS A 14 20.33 -21.72 16.54
CA CYS A 14 20.37 -21.11 15.22
C CYS A 14 21.85 -20.94 14.83
N MET A 15 22.24 -21.63 13.77
CA MET A 15 23.55 -21.59 13.14
C MET A 15 23.72 -20.20 12.50
N TYR A 16 24.69 -19.40 12.96
CA TYR A 16 25.03 -18.13 12.33
C TYR A 16 26.39 -18.24 11.62
N LEU A 17 26.39 -17.92 10.32
CA LEU A 17 27.58 -17.65 9.53
C LEU A 17 28.36 -16.49 10.18
N VAL A 18 29.61 -16.75 10.56
CA VAL A 18 30.54 -15.72 11.02
C VAL A 18 31.17 -15.07 9.79
N CYS A 19 30.61 -13.95 9.34
CA CYS A 19 31.33 -13.05 8.44
C CYS A 19 32.15 -12.09 9.32
N ARG A 20 33.46 -12.28 9.31
CA ARG A 20 34.45 -11.53 10.10
C ARG A 20 34.62 -10.15 9.45
N CYS A 21 34.10 -9.09 10.08
CA CYS A 21 34.39 -7.72 9.69
C CYS A 21 34.87 -6.92 10.91
N SER A 22 35.92 -6.14 10.66
CA SER A 22 36.86 -5.58 11.62
C SER A 22 36.25 -4.62 12.65
N VAL A 23 36.92 -4.63 13.79
CA VAL A 23 36.68 -3.91 15.04
C VAL A 23 36.63 -2.40 14.79
N ALA A 24 35.49 -1.78 15.07
CA ALA A 24 35.39 -0.35 15.34
C ALA A 24 34.60 -0.22 16.65
N GLU A 25 35.30 0.24 17.69
CA GLU A 25 34.74 0.50 19.02
C GLU A 25 33.71 1.63 18.92
N PHE A 26 32.44 1.31 19.20
CA PHE A 26 31.37 2.28 19.40
C PHE A 26 30.86 2.18 20.85
N PRO A 27 30.53 3.31 21.48
CA PRO A 27 30.24 3.39 22.91
C PRO A 27 29.03 2.55 23.31
N VAL A 28 29.23 1.79 24.38
CA VAL A 28 28.26 0.96 25.12
C VAL A 28 27.16 1.81 25.75
N SER A 29 26.19 2.27 24.95
CA SER A 29 24.90 2.76 25.49
C SER A 29 23.81 2.80 24.43
N SER A 30 23.37 1.64 23.94
CA SER A 30 22.00 1.42 23.45
C SER A 30 21.86 0.03 22.82
N PHE A 31 22.10 -1.01 23.61
CA PHE A 31 21.47 -2.30 23.35
C PHE A 31 19.96 -2.13 23.60
N ARG A 32 19.26 -1.57 22.62
CA ARG A 32 17.80 -1.71 22.50
C ARG A 32 17.55 -3.18 22.23
N TYR A 33 17.47 -3.96 23.31
CA TYR A 33 16.80 -5.25 23.31
C TYR A 33 15.50 -5.06 22.56
N TRP A 34 15.34 -5.79 21.46
CA TRP A 34 14.09 -5.93 20.75
C TRP A 34 13.17 -6.72 21.69
N CYS A 35 12.64 -6.03 22.70
CA CYS A 35 11.69 -6.57 23.63
C CYS A 35 10.43 -6.82 22.80
N ALA A 36 10.22 -8.08 22.42
CA ALA A 36 8.95 -8.53 21.89
C ALA A 36 7.87 -8.00 22.83
N PHE A 37 7.01 -7.12 22.31
CA PHE A 37 5.88 -6.56 23.03
C PHE A 37 4.99 -7.73 23.47
N ILE A 38 5.15 -8.21 24.71
CA ILE A 38 4.24 -9.17 25.33
C ILE A 38 2.91 -8.42 25.51
N MET A 39 1.94 -8.66 24.63
CA MET A 39 0.61 -8.07 24.77
C MET A 39 0.06 -8.34 26.17
N SER A 40 -0.21 -7.29 26.95
CA SER A 40 -0.64 -7.44 28.35
C SER A 40 -1.94 -8.24 28.42
N THR A 41 -1.92 -9.39 29.09
CA THR A 41 -3.08 -10.28 29.24
C THR A 41 -4.08 -9.78 30.29
N HIS A 42 -3.72 -8.76 31.07
CA HIS A 42 -4.51 -8.23 32.17
C HIS A 42 -5.82 -7.56 31.72
N LYS A 43 -5.80 -6.84 30.59
CA LYS A 43 -6.97 -6.09 30.08
C LYS A 43 -8.01 -6.93 29.33
N LYS A 44 -7.79 -8.25 29.18
CA LYS A 44 -8.71 -9.12 28.45
C LYS A 44 -10.03 -9.26 29.20
N LYS A 45 -11.17 -9.11 28.50
CA LYS A 45 -12.53 -9.27 29.04
C LYS A 45 -12.69 -10.59 29.82
N THR A 46 -12.01 -11.64 29.38
CA THR A 46 -12.01 -12.97 29.99
C THR A 46 -11.60 -12.96 31.47
N ARG A 47 -10.74 -12.04 31.91
CA ARG A 47 -10.32 -11.93 33.32
C ARG A 47 -11.47 -11.50 34.23
N LYS A 48 -12.31 -10.56 33.76
CA LYS A 48 -13.48 -10.06 34.51
C LYS A 48 -14.63 -11.07 34.54
N LEU A 49 -14.67 -12.02 33.61
CA LEU A 49 -15.77 -12.97 33.47
C LEU A 49 -15.60 -14.26 34.27
N ARG A 50 -14.51 -14.44 35.03
CA ARG A 50 -14.35 -15.60 35.92
C ARG A 50 -15.36 -15.53 37.06
N GLY A 51 -15.94 -16.67 37.41
CA GLY A 51 -17.05 -16.76 38.36
C GLY A 51 -18.43 -16.60 37.70
N HIS A 52 -18.52 -16.09 36.46
CA HIS A 52 -19.77 -16.09 35.72
C HIS A 52 -20.00 -17.42 34.99
N VAL A 53 -21.23 -17.95 35.09
CA VAL A 53 -21.60 -19.29 34.62
C VAL A 53 -21.40 -19.50 33.11
N SER A 54 -21.70 -18.50 32.26
CA SER A 54 -21.70 -18.67 30.79
C SER A 54 -20.74 -17.76 30.02
N HIS A 55 -19.84 -17.05 30.71
CA HIS A 55 -18.82 -16.17 30.11
C HIS A 55 -19.37 -15.17 29.08
N GLY A 56 -20.63 -14.74 29.22
CA GLY A 56 -21.27 -13.76 28.32
C GLY A 56 -21.92 -14.32 27.06
N HIS A 57 -22.12 -15.65 26.96
CA HIS A 57 -22.78 -16.30 25.82
C HIS A 57 -24.24 -16.70 26.08
N GLY A 58 -24.89 -16.07 27.08
CA GLY A 58 -26.27 -16.37 27.48
C GLY A 58 -26.42 -17.73 28.17
N ARG A 59 -27.59 -17.99 28.80
CA ARG A 59 -27.88 -19.29 29.46
C ARG A 59 -28.49 -20.32 28.51
N VAL A 60 -29.40 -19.88 27.62
CA VAL A 60 -30.19 -20.75 26.74
C VAL A 60 -29.48 -21.01 25.40
N GLY A 61 -29.16 -19.96 24.63
CA GLY A 61 -28.56 -20.12 23.30
C GLY A 61 -27.17 -20.77 23.31
N LYS A 62 -26.35 -20.44 24.31
CA LYS A 62 -24.97 -20.93 24.56
C LYS A 62 -24.01 -20.77 23.36
N HIS A 63 -22.72 -20.74 23.66
CA HIS A 63 -21.70 -20.77 22.61
C HIS A 63 -21.56 -22.19 22.05
N ARG A 64 -21.94 -22.38 20.79
CA ARG A 64 -21.75 -23.64 20.04
C ARG A 64 -20.70 -23.45 18.95
N LYS A 65 -20.22 -24.55 18.37
CA LYS A 65 -19.06 -24.52 17.47
C LYS A 65 -19.32 -23.73 16.17
N HIS A 66 -20.35 -24.05 15.40
CA HIS A 66 -20.67 -23.36 14.14
C HIS A 66 -22.18 -23.44 13.84
N PRO A 67 -23.01 -22.49 14.30
CA PRO A 67 -24.47 -22.57 14.16
C PRO A 67 -24.97 -22.34 12.72
N GLY A 68 -24.24 -21.56 11.91
CA GLY A 68 -24.66 -21.18 10.55
C GLY A 68 -23.77 -21.76 9.45
N GLY A 69 -22.94 -22.77 9.76
CA GLY A 69 -21.88 -23.26 8.88
C GLY A 69 -20.53 -22.60 9.13
N ARG A 70 -19.52 -22.97 8.32
CA ARG A 70 -18.16 -22.43 8.39
C ARG A 70 -17.91 -21.49 7.21
N GLY A 71 -17.21 -20.38 7.46
CA GLY A 71 -16.90 -19.39 6.42
C GLY A 71 -18.16 -18.75 5.82
N ASN A 72 -18.17 -18.57 4.50
CA ASN A 72 -19.26 -17.91 3.75
C ASN A 72 -20.34 -18.92 3.28
N ALA A 73 -20.51 -20.04 3.98
CA ALA A 73 -21.54 -21.03 3.65
C ALA A 73 -22.95 -20.41 3.77
N GLY A 74 -23.89 -20.84 2.93
CA GLY A 74 -25.28 -20.39 3.01
C GLY A 74 -25.56 -18.98 2.48
N GLY A 75 -24.62 -18.36 1.76
CA GLY A 75 -24.76 -16.98 1.30
C GLY A 75 -25.89 -16.72 0.30
N MET A 76 -26.44 -17.76 -0.36
CA MET A 76 -27.69 -17.66 -1.15
C MET A 76 -28.94 -18.19 -0.42
N HIS A 77 -28.75 -18.83 0.73
CA HIS A 77 -29.80 -19.50 1.49
C HIS A 77 -30.06 -18.76 2.81
N HIS A 78 -29.69 -19.36 3.94
CA HIS A 78 -29.97 -18.83 5.28
C HIS A 78 -29.16 -17.59 5.66
N HIS A 79 -28.05 -17.29 4.96
CA HIS A 79 -27.28 -16.04 5.13
C HIS A 79 -27.50 -15.04 3.99
N ARG A 80 -28.49 -15.28 3.12
CA ARG A 80 -28.80 -14.42 1.96
C ARG A 80 -29.00 -12.96 2.34
N ILE A 81 -29.74 -12.71 3.41
CA ILE A 81 -30.03 -11.35 3.90
C ILE A 81 -28.75 -10.55 4.14
N ASN A 82 -27.68 -11.19 4.63
CA ASN A 82 -26.41 -10.51 4.88
C ASN A 82 -25.69 -10.15 3.58
N PHE A 83 -25.68 -11.04 2.59
CA PHE A 83 -25.03 -10.80 1.31
C PHE A 83 -25.79 -9.77 0.46
N ASP A 84 -27.11 -9.86 0.40
CA ASP A 84 -27.92 -8.91 -0.37
C ASP A 84 -27.83 -7.49 0.22
N LYS A 85 -27.74 -7.36 1.55
CA LYS A 85 -27.68 -6.07 2.23
C LYS A 85 -26.31 -5.41 2.15
N TYR A 86 -25.23 -6.13 2.43
CA TYR A 86 -23.91 -5.53 2.61
C TYR A 86 -22.97 -5.77 1.42
N HIS A 87 -23.22 -6.79 0.61
CA HIS A 87 -22.33 -7.20 -0.49
C HIS A 87 -23.12 -7.50 -1.78
N PRO A 88 -23.90 -6.53 -2.31
CA PRO A 88 -24.58 -6.72 -3.58
C PRO A 88 -23.54 -6.96 -4.69
N GLY A 89 -23.78 -7.97 -5.53
CA GLY A 89 -22.86 -8.36 -6.60
C GLY A 89 -21.73 -9.31 -6.19
N TYR A 90 -21.73 -9.84 -4.96
CA TYR A 90 -20.80 -10.90 -4.56
C TYR A 90 -20.98 -12.17 -5.40
N PHE A 91 -22.24 -12.51 -5.71
CA PHE A 91 -22.57 -13.64 -6.58
C PHE A 91 -22.73 -13.16 -8.03
N GLY A 92 -22.10 -13.89 -8.95
CA GLY A 92 -22.15 -13.61 -10.38
C GLY A 92 -20.78 -13.70 -11.06
N LYS A 93 -20.78 -13.63 -12.39
CA LYS A 93 -19.56 -13.50 -13.21
C LYS A 93 -19.60 -12.15 -13.91
N LEU A 94 -18.50 -11.40 -13.87
CA LEU A 94 -18.37 -10.09 -14.50
C LEU A 94 -17.07 -10.02 -15.32
N GLY A 95 -17.16 -9.45 -16.52
CA GLY A 95 -16.00 -9.13 -17.38
C GLY A 95 -15.31 -10.33 -18.05
N MET A 96 -14.17 -10.05 -18.69
CA MET A 96 -13.35 -11.04 -19.40
C MET A 96 -12.16 -11.48 -18.55
N ARG A 97 -11.82 -12.78 -18.61
CA ARG A 97 -10.66 -13.35 -17.89
C ARG A 97 -9.35 -12.98 -18.61
N ASN A 98 -8.44 -12.31 -17.91
CA ASN A 98 -7.08 -12.06 -18.38
C ASN A 98 -6.14 -13.15 -17.84
N TYR A 99 -5.63 -14.01 -18.73
CA TYR A 99 -4.67 -15.06 -18.38
C TYR A 99 -3.26 -14.47 -18.20
N HIS A 100 -2.53 -14.96 -17.19
CA HIS A 100 -1.16 -14.52 -16.88
C HIS A 100 -1.00 -12.98 -16.85
N LEU A 101 -1.72 -12.35 -15.93
CA LEU A 101 -1.69 -10.89 -15.77
C LEU A 101 -0.29 -10.40 -15.36
N ARG A 102 0.47 -9.86 -16.33
CA ARG A 102 1.73 -9.17 -16.08
C ARG A 102 1.47 -7.72 -15.67
N ARG A 103 1.61 -7.43 -14.37
CA ARG A 103 1.34 -6.09 -13.81
C ARG A 103 2.26 -5.00 -14.39
N ASN A 104 3.50 -5.35 -14.75
CA ASN A 104 4.49 -4.39 -15.26
C ASN A 104 4.06 -3.76 -16.59
N HIS A 105 3.39 -4.51 -17.48
CA HIS A 105 2.88 -3.95 -18.74
C HIS A 105 1.71 -2.98 -18.53
N LYS A 106 0.95 -3.14 -17.45
CA LYS A 106 -0.16 -2.24 -17.08
C LYS A 106 0.26 -1.16 -16.10
N PHE A 107 1.55 -1.08 -15.78
CA PHE A 107 2.07 -0.09 -14.85
C PHE A 107 2.03 1.29 -15.50
N ALA A 108 1.09 2.13 -15.07
CA ALA A 108 0.92 3.49 -15.56
C ALA A 108 0.58 4.43 -14.40
N PRO A 109 1.54 4.69 -13.49
CA PRO A 109 1.36 5.64 -12.40
C PRO A 109 1.06 7.05 -12.93
N ILE A 110 0.18 7.74 -12.21
CA ILE A 110 -0.44 8.98 -12.65
C ILE A 110 0.00 10.15 -11.78
N ILE A 111 0.34 11.28 -12.41
CA ILE A 111 0.55 12.57 -11.75
C ILE A 111 -0.42 13.63 -12.32
N ASN A 112 -0.85 14.55 -11.47
CA ASN A 112 -1.70 15.68 -11.85
C ASN A 112 -0.87 16.96 -11.94
N LEU A 113 -1.38 17.99 -12.62
CA LEU A 113 -0.67 19.26 -12.83
C LEU A 113 -0.34 20.02 -11.53
N ASP A 114 -1.22 19.93 -10.53
CA ASP A 114 -1.02 20.53 -9.19
C ASP A 114 0.28 20.07 -8.52
N LYS A 115 0.69 18.83 -8.77
CA LYS A 115 1.87 18.21 -8.16
C LYS A 115 3.11 18.22 -9.06
N LEU A 116 3.05 18.81 -10.25
CA LEU A 116 4.24 18.86 -11.12
C LEU A 116 5.39 19.62 -10.47
N TRP A 117 5.10 20.72 -9.78
CA TRP A 117 6.12 21.54 -9.11
C TRP A 117 6.70 20.90 -7.85
N THR A 118 6.10 19.84 -7.30
CA THR A 118 6.69 19.12 -6.15
C THR A 118 7.83 18.19 -6.58
N LEU A 119 7.95 17.88 -7.88
CA LEU A 119 9.06 17.07 -8.41
C LEU A 119 10.37 17.86 -8.53
N VAL A 120 10.27 19.18 -8.45
CA VAL A 120 11.40 20.10 -8.57
C VAL A 120 11.63 20.74 -7.20
N THR A 121 12.89 20.95 -6.83
CA THR A 121 13.20 21.72 -5.62
C THR A 121 12.79 23.19 -5.80
N GLU A 122 12.43 23.83 -4.70
CA GLU A 122 11.99 25.23 -4.70
C GLU A 122 13.09 26.20 -5.17
N GLN A 123 14.35 25.89 -4.86
CA GLN A 123 15.51 26.65 -5.32
C GLN A 123 15.58 26.71 -6.85
N THR A 124 15.36 25.57 -7.51
CA THR A 124 15.36 25.47 -8.97
C THR A 124 14.19 26.28 -9.56
N ARG A 125 13.02 26.25 -8.93
CA ARG A 125 11.84 27.01 -9.38
C ARG A 125 12.08 28.52 -9.38
N ILE A 126 12.69 29.06 -8.33
CA ILE A 126 12.99 30.50 -8.20
C ILE A 126 14.03 30.90 -9.25
N ARG A 127 15.12 30.13 -9.40
CA ARG A 127 16.16 30.40 -10.40
C ARG A 127 15.60 30.55 -11.81
N TYR A 128 14.71 29.63 -12.22
CA TYR A 128 14.09 29.67 -13.55
C TYR A 128 12.94 30.67 -13.69
N LYS A 129 12.54 31.36 -12.62
CA LYS A 129 11.55 32.44 -12.72
C LYS A 129 12.20 33.72 -13.25
N ASP A 130 13.41 34.02 -12.76
CA ASP A 130 14.11 35.29 -13.03
C ASP A 130 15.27 35.10 -14.03
N HIS A 131 15.37 33.95 -14.69
CA HIS A 131 16.47 33.66 -15.61
C HIS A 131 16.38 34.55 -16.87
N PRO A 132 17.43 35.35 -17.18
CA PRO A 132 17.40 36.33 -18.27
C PRO A 132 17.35 35.70 -19.67
N GLU A 133 17.77 34.44 -19.81
CA GLU A 133 17.80 33.72 -21.09
C GLU A 133 16.47 33.01 -21.45
N GLY A 134 15.41 33.19 -20.65
CA GLY A 134 14.10 32.59 -20.93
C GLY A 134 14.06 31.06 -20.90
N LYS A 135 15.07 30.41 -20.31
CA LYS A 135 15.14 28.94 -20.19
C LYS A 135 14.10 28.42 -19.21
N ALA A 136 13.26 27.49 -19.67
CA ALA A 136 12.24 26.83 -18.84
C ALA A 136 12.78 25.54 -18.16
N PRO A 137 12.32 25.21 -16.95
CA PRO A 137 12.69 23.97 -16.27
C PRO A 137 12.10 22.76 -16.99
N VAL A 138 12.93 21.72 -17.14
CA VAL A 138 12.52 20.42 -17.68
C VAL A 138 12.14 19.50 -16.53
N ILE A 139 10.85 19.14 -16.46
CA ILE A 139 10.31 18.22 -15.47
C ILE A 139 10.20 16.85 -16.13
N ASP A 140 11.09 15.94 -15.74
CA ASP A 140 11.04 14.54 -16.17
C ASP A 140 10.17 13.71 -15.23
N CYS A 141 8.94 13.44 -15.66
CA CYS A 141 8.00 12.62 -14.91
C CYS A 141 8.40 11.13 -14.94
N VAL A 142 9.03 10.65 -16.01
CA VAL A 142 9.40 9.25 -16.18
C VAL A 142 10.49 8.88 -15.17
N ARG A 143 11.49 9.75 -15.00
CA ARG A 143 12.54 9.57 -13.98
C ARG A 143 11.97 9.58 -12.56
N ALA A 144 10.93 10.37 -12.31
CA ALA A 144 10.20 10.37 -11.04
C ALA A 144 9.26 9.16 -10.87
N GLY A 145 9.17 8.27 -11.86
CA GLY A 145 8.35 7.07 -11.82
C GLY A 145 6.88 7.31 -12.18
N TYR A 146 6.54 8.39 -12.87
CA TYR A 146 5.19 8.69 -13.37
C TYR A 146 5.12 8.62 -14.89
N TYR A 147 4.11 7.94 -15.43
CA TYR A 147 3.99 7.72 -16.88
C TYR A 147 2.90 8.58 -17.51
N LYS A 148 1.83 8.88 -16.77
CA LYS A 148 0.67 9.62 -17.29
C LYS A 148 0.45 10.92 -16.53
N VAL A 149 0.32 12.02 -17.28
CA VAL A 149 -0.01 13.35 -16.73
C VAL A 149 -1.47 13.70 -17.00
N LEU A 150 -2.20 14.04 -15.94
CA LEU A 150 -3.63 14.42 -15.98
C LEU A 150 -3.84 15.89 -15.63
N GLY A 151 -4.89 16.48 -16.22
CA GLY A 151 -5.18 17.92 -16.17
C GLY A 151 -5.88 18.45 -14.91
N LYS A 152 -5.83 17.75 -13.77
CA LYS A 152 -6.43 18.26 -12.51
C LYS A 152 -5.55 19.37 -11.94
N GLY A 153 -6.18 20.45 -11.47
CA GLY A 153 -5.48 21.60 -10.87
C GLY A 153 -5.16 22.72 -11.86
N ARG A 154 -4.44 23.73 -11.36
CA ARG A 154 -3.90 24.87 -12.13
C ARG A 154 -2.38 24.88 -11.96
N LEU A 155 -1.69 25.22 -13.03
CA LEU A 155 -0.27 25.53 -12.98
C LEU A 155 -0.09 27.01 -12.65
N PRO A 156 0.98 27.40 -11.95
CA PRO A 156 1.40 28.80 -11.87
C PRO A 156 1.73 29.31 -13.28
N ASN A 157 1.66 30.64 -13.48
CA ASN A 157 2.01 31.32 -14.74
C ASN A 157 3.54 31.34 -14.94
N GLN A 158 4.18 30.17 -14.96
CA GLN A 158 5.60 29.98 -15.23
C GLN A 158 5.72 28.87 -16.28
N PRO A 159 6.39 29.11 -17.42
CA PRO A 159 6.50 28.13 -18.50
C PRO A 159 7.27 26.89 -18.02
N VAL A 160 6.83 25.71 -18.43
CA VAL A 160 7.44 24.42 -18.05
C VAL A 160 7.54 23.48 -19.26
N ILE A 161 8.60 22.67 -19.29
CA ILE A 161 8.71 21.58 -20.27
C ILE A 161 8.49 20.27 -19.52
N VAL A 162 7.41 19.56 -19.82
CA VAL A 162 7.05 18.31 -19.13
C VAL A 162 7.35 17.13 -20.05
N LYS A 163 8.15 16.17 -19.57
CA LYS A 163 8.45 14.92 -20.26
C LYS A 163 7.68 13.77 -19.62
N ALA A 164 6.83 13.10 -20.39
CA ALA A 164 6.07 11.94 -19.94
C ALA A 164 5.70 11.00 -21.11
N LYS A 165 5.23 9.79 -20.81
CA LYS A 165 4.79 8.83 -21.83
C LYS A 165 3.41 9.18 -22.40
N PHE A 166 2.50 9.64 -21.55
CA PHE A 166 1.12 9.93 -21.92
C PHE A 166 0.64 11.24 -21.28
N PHE A 167 -0.08 12.04 -22.07
CA PHE A 167 -0.77 13.24 -21.59
C PHE A 167 -2.27 13.12 -21.86
N SER A 168 -3.09 13.68 -20.96
CA SER A 168 -4.49 13.95 -21.26
C SER A 168 -4.62 15.25 -22.07
N LYS A 169 -5.58 15.33 -22.99
CA LYS A 169 -5.86 16.55 -23.77
C LYS A 169 -5.96 17.81 -22.90
N LYS A 170 -6.73 17.73 -21.81
CA LYS A 170 -6.88 18.82 -20.82
C LYS A 170 -5.56 19.23 -20.15
N ALA A 171 -4.61 18.30 -19.99
CA ALA A 171 -3.29 18.61 -19.44
C ALA A 171 -2.45 19.38 -20.46
N GLU A 172 -2.45 18.92 -21.72
CA GLU A 172 -1.73 19.59 -22.80
C GLU A 172 -2.22 21.02 -23.01
N ASP A 173 -3.55 21.22 -23.08
CA ASP A 173 -4.15 22.53 -23.29
C ASP A 173 -3.73 23.51 -22.19
N LYS A 174 -3.69 23.05 -20.93
CA LYS A 174 -3.28 23.87 -19.78
C LYS A 174 -1.79 24.17 -19.76
N ILE A 175 -0.95 23.20 -20.11
CA ILE A 175 0.51 23.39 -20.18
C ILE A 175 0.83 24.39 -21.30
N LYS A 176 0.19 24.25 -22.46
CA LYS A 176 0.31 25.18 -23.59
C LYS A 176 -0.18 26.58 -23.25
N ALA A 177 -1.30 26.70 -22.52
CA ALA A 177 -1.83 28.00 -22.08
C ALA A 177 -0.87 28.78 -21.17
N VAL A 178 0.00 28.09 -20.44
CA VAL A 178 1.03 28.70 -19.58
C VAL A 178 2.32 29.03 -20.36
N GLY A 179 2.38 28.69 -21.65
CA GLY A 179 3.60 28.82 -22.47
C GLY A 179 4.58 27.66 -22.28
N GLY A 180 4.12 26.53 -21.73
CA GLY A 180 4.90 25.31 -21.59
C GLY A 180 4.81 24.38 -22.79
N CYS A 181 5.66 23.36 -22.80
CA CYS A 181 5.71 22.33 -23.85
C CYS A 181 5.53 20.93 -23.25
N CYS A 182 4.77 20.07 -23.94
CA CYS A 182 4.61 18.66 -23.60
C CYS A 182 5.48 17.83 -24.54
N VAL A 183 6.44 17.09 -23.99
CA VAL A 183 7.34 16.23 -24.75
C VAL A 183 7.01 14.78 -24.44
N LEU A 184 6.70 14.01 -25.48
CA LEU A 184 6.48 12.58 -25.37
C LEU A 184 7.83 11.86 -25.28
N GLN A 185 7.96 11.00 -24.28
CA GLN A 185 9.17 10.19 -24.05
C GLN A 185 8.78 8.71 -23.96
N ALA A 186 9.53 7.85 -24.67
CA ALA A 186 9.29 6.41 -24.73
C ALA A 186 9.69 5.68 -23.43
#